data_AF-A0A1P8WEB3-F1
#
_entry.id   AF-A0A1P8WEB3-F1
#
_cell.length_a   1.000
_cell.length_b   1.000
_cell.length_c   1.000
_cell.angle_alpha   90.00
_cell.angle_beta   90.00
_cell.angle_gamma   90.00
#
_symmetry.space_group_name_H-M   'P 1'
#
loop_
_entity.id
_entity.type
_entity.pdbx_description
1 polymer ?
#
loop_
_entity_poly.entity_id
_entity_poly.type
_entity_poly.pdbx_seq_one_letter_code
_entity_poly.pdbx_strand_id
1 'polypeptide(L)' 'MSTSLNVLAMVREQHRFVFVYDDHSIDTLLDTLSQYAEDPDLEFTWYDAAMLAQRVRGMLEQQQALEDFPNAA' A
#
# COMPACT_ATOMS: atom_id res chain seq x y z
N MET A 1 2.18 15.26 15.43
CA MET A 1 2.16 13.94 14.77
C MET A 1 2.35 14.22 13.31
N SER A 2 3.53 13.93 12.78
CA SER A 2 3.87 14.15 11.38
C SER A 2 3.22 13.03 10.57
N THR A 3 2.23 13.34 9.73
CA THR A 3 1.61 12.37 8.84
C THR A 3 2.58 12.02 7.73
N SER A 4 2.87 10.73 7.57
CA SER A 4 3.80 10.24 6.54
C SER A 4 3.01 9.81 5.33
N LEU A 5 3.24 10.47 4.19
CA LEU A 5 2.56 10.15 2.94
C LEU A 5 3.25 8.98 2.23
N ASN A 6 2.50 7.92 1.98
CA ASN A 6 2.94 6.73 1.28
C ASN A 6 2.26 6.63 -0.09
N VAL A 7 3.00 6.12 -1.07
CA VAL A 7 2.51 5.92 -2.44
C VAL A 7 2.82 4.50 -2.89
N LEU A 8 1.78 3.78 -3.32
CA LEU A 8 1.88 2.46 -3.89
C LEU A 8 1.42 2.50 -5.35
N ALA A 9 2.32 2.13 -6.26
CA ALA A 9 2.03 2.11 -7.69
C ALA A 9 2.15 0.69 -8.26
N MET A 10 1.17 0.30 -9.07
CA MET A 10 1.16 -0.94 -9.84
C MET A 10 0.93 -0.61 -11.32
N VAL A 11 1.77 -1.20 -12.18
CA VAL A 11 1.64 -1.07 -13.64
C VAL A 11 1.55 -2.48 -14.21
N ARG A 12 0.45 -2.77 -14.91
CA ARG A 12 0.24 -4.02 -15.66
C ARG A 12 -0.22 -3.66 -17.06
N GLU A 13 0.63 -3.90 -18.05
CA GLU A 13 0.38 -3.55 -19.45
C GLU A 13 -0.17 -2.12 -19.62
N GLN A 14 -1.46 -1.99 -19.93
CA GLN A 14 -2.15 -0.71 -20.14
C GLN A 14 -2.77 -0.13 -18.85
N HIS A 15 -2.85 -0.90 -17.77
CA HIS A 15 -3.52 -0.54 -16.52
C HIS A 15 -2.52 -0.03 -15.48
N ARG A 16 -2.89 1.07 -14.83
CA ARG A 16 -2.06 1.75 -13.85
C ARG A 16 -2.92 2.08 -12.65
N PHE A 17 -2.50 1.56 -11.50
CA PHE A 17 -3.14 1.83 -10.22
C PHE A 17 -2.15 2.58 -9.34
N VAL A 18 -2.59 3.71 -8.78
CA VAL A 18 -1.82 4.51 -7.84
C VAL A 18 -2.67 4.70 -6.60
N PHE A 19 -2.18 4.19 -5.48
CA PHE A 19 -2.80 4.36 -4.18
C PHE A 19 -1.93 5.30 -3.36
N VAL A 20 -2.56 6.36 -2.87
CA VAL A 20 -1.92 7.33 -1.99
C VAL A 20 -2.62 7.24 -0.65
N TYR A 21 -1.85 7.04 0.42
CA TYR A 21 -2.36 6.81 1.75
C TYR A 21 -1.39 7.36 2.79
N ASP A 22 -1.90 7.65 3.98
CA ASP A 22 -1.06 7.92 5.14
C ASP A 22 -0.90 6.68 6.02
N ASP A 23 -0.02 6.79 7.00
CA ASP A 23 0.25 5.77 8.02
C ASP A 23 -0.97 5.39 8.88
N HIS A 24 -2.01 6.22 8.91
CA HIS A 24 -3.25 5.94 9.65
C HIS A 24 -4.34 5.31 8.78
N SER A 25 -4.19 5.34 7.45
CA SER A 25 -5.20 4.91 6.48
C SER A 25 -4.95 3.51 5.91
N ILE A 26 -4.09 2.71 6.55
CA ILE A 26 -3.69 1.38 6.06
C ILE A 26 -4.90 0.45 5.98
N ASP A 27 -5.76 0.43 7.00
CA ASP A 27 -6.95 -0.42 6.99
C ASP A 27 -7.89 -0.04 5.84
N THR A 28 -8.10 1.26 5.62
CA THR A 28 -8.88 1.78 4.49
C THR A 28 -8.27 1.42 3.14
N LEU A 29 -6.94 1.43 3.02
CA LEU A 29 -6.25 0.95 1.83
C LEU A 29 -6.55 -0.53 1.58
N LEU A 30 -6.42 -1.38 2.59
CA LEU A 30 -6.67 -2.84 2.45
C LEU A 30 -8.12 -3.15 2.06
N ASP A 31 -9.08 -2.42 2.63
CA ASP A 31 -10.49 -2.54 2.25
C ASP A 31 -10.72 -2.09 0.81
N THR A 32 -10.07 -1.01 0.37
CA THR A 32 -10.15 -0.52 -1.01
C THR A 32 -9.59 -1.53 -2.00
N LEU A 33 -8.43 -2.14 -1.69
CA LEU A 33 -7.86 -3.20 -2.53
C LEU A 33 -8.80 -4.40 -2.65
N SER A 34 -9.51 -4.75 -1.58
CA SER A 34 -10.48 -5.84 -1.59
C SER A 34 -11.68 -5.50 -2.48
N GLN A 35 -12.24 -4.28 -2.34
CA GLN A 35 -13.34 -3.82 -3.20
C GLN A 35 -12.95 -3.77 -4.68
N TYR A 36 -11.73 -3.33 -5.00
CA TYR A 36 -11.26 -3.28 -6.39
C TYR A 36 -11.12 -4.66 -7.01
N ALA A 37 -10.78 -5.68 -6.21
CA ALA A 37 -10.69 -7.06 -6.67
C ALA A 37 -12.06 -7.74 -6.86
N GLU A 38 -13.12 -7.18 -6.27
CA GLU A 38 -14.50 -7.63 -6.45
C GLU A 38 -15.19 -6.98 -7.66
N ASP A 39 -14.63 -5.89 -8.19
CA ASP A 39 -15.17 -5.17 -9.34
C ASP A 39 -14.74 -5.82 -10.66
N PRO A 40 -15.65 -6.48 -11.40
CA PRO A 40 -15.31 -7.15 -12.66
C PRO A 40 -15.02 -6.18 -13.81
N ASP A 41 -15.37 -4.90 -13.69
CA ASP A 41 -15.06 -3.87 -14.69
C ASP A 41 -13.64 -3.30 -14.52
N LEU A 42 -12.98 -3.61 -13.39
CA LEU A 42 -11.57 -3.30 -13.16
C LEU A 42 -10.67 -4.46 -13.55
N GLU A 43 -9.60 -4.17 -14.28
CA GLU A 43 -8.51 -5.12 -14.53
C GLU A 43 -7.59 -5.22 -13.30
N PHE A 44 -8.21 -5.59 -12.18
CA PHE A 44 -7.60 -5.71 -10.87
C PHE A 44 -8.13 -6.97 -10.18
N THR A 45 -7.23 -7.91 -9.88
CA THR A 45 -7.61 -9.22 -9.35
C THR A 45 -7.34 -9.36 -7.85
N TRP A 46 -7.94 -10.36 -7.21
CA TRP A 46 -7.61 -10.75 -5.84
C TRP A 46 -6.13 -11.06 -5.62
N TYR A 47 -5.44 -11.54 -6.66
CA TYR A 47 -3.99 -11.75 -6.61
C TYR A 47 -3.24 -10.41 -6.53
N ASP A 48 -3.67 -9.41 -7.30
CA ASP A 48 -3.08 -8.07 -7.26
C ASP A 48 -3.31 -7.42 -5.88
N ALA A 49 -4.53 -7.54 -5.33
CA ALA A 49 -4.84 -7.09 -3.98
C ALA A 49 -3.91 -7.71 -2.93
N ALA A 50 -3.74 -9.04 -2.96
CA ALA A 50 -2.89 -9.76 -2.01
C ALA A 50 -1.41 -9.37 -2.16
N MET A 51 -0.91 -9.21 -3.39
CA MET A 51 0.46 -8.74 -3.64
C MET A 51 0.70 -7.33 -3.09
N LEU A 52 -0.24 -6.42 -3.32
CA LEU A 52 -0.15 -5.04 -2.84
C LEU A 52 -0.25 -4.98 -1.32
N ALA A 53 -1.15 -5.75 -0.71
CA ALA A 53 -1.25 -5.89 0.74
C ALA A 53 0.07 -6.41 1.37
N GLN A 54 0.72 -7.39 0.74
CA GLN A 54 2.01 -7.89 1.21
C GLN A 54 3.11 -6.83 1.12
N ARG A 55 3.12 -6.01 0.06
CA ARG A 55 4.08 -4.90 -0.08
C ARG A 55 3.88 -3.83 0.98
N VAL A 56 2.63 -3.47 1.27
CA VAL A 56 2.30 -2.50 2.33
C VAL A 56 2.85 -2.99 3.68
N ARG A 57 2.63 -4.26 4.03
CA ARG A 57 3.19 -4.85 5.26
C ARG A 57 4.71 -4.71 5.34
N GLY A 58 5.42 -5.02 4.25
CA GLY A 58 6.88 -4.85 4.20
C GLY A 58 7.34 -3.40 4.35
N MET A 59 6.60 -2.44 3.77
CA MET A 59 6.91 -1.01 3.94
C MET A 59 6.75 -0.54 5.39
N LEU A 60 5.75 -1.05 6.10
CA LEU A 60 5.54 -0.73 7.52
C LEU A 60 6.69 -1.26 8.39
N GLU A 61 7.10 -2.50 8.16
CA GLU A 61 8.25 -3.09 8.87
C GLU A 61 9.54 -2.29 8.60
N GLN A 62 9.76 -1.85 7.35
CA GLN A 62 10.91 -1.02 6.99
C GLN A 62 10.85 0.37 7.63
N GLN A 63 9.68 1.00 7.69
CA GLN A 63 9.49 2.29 8.35
C GLN A 63 9.78 2.21 9.84
N GLN A 64 9.24 1.19 10.52
CA GLN A 64 9.52 0.96 11.94
C GLN A 64 11.01 0.73 12.19
N ALA A 65 11.68 -0.07 11.36
CA ALA A 65 13.12 -0.27 11.46
C ALA A 65 13.90 1.04 11.28
N LEU A 66 13.49 1.91 10.34
CA LEU A 66 14.11 3.22 10.11
C LEU A 66 13.92 4.18 11.29
N GLU A 67 12.76 4.18 11.94
CA GLU A 67 12.47 4.99 13.13
C GLU A 67 13.22 4.49 14.36
N ASP A 68 13.42 3.17 14.48
CA ASP A 68 14.13 2.54 15.60
C ASP A 68 15.66 2.67 15.52
N PHE A 69 16.24 3.08 14.38
CA PHE A 69 17.67 3.42 14.36
C PHE A 69 17.91 4.63 15.26
N PRO A 70 18.67 4.48 16.37
CA PRO A 70 18.95 5.60 17.24
C PRO A 70 19.70 6.63 16.40
N ASN A 71 19.22 7.87 16.44
CA ASN A 71 19.85 9.02 15.80
C ASN A 71 21.32 9.05 16.24
N ALA A 72 22.20 8.48 15.40
CA ALA A 72 23.63 8.39 15.65
C ALA A 72 24.23 9.79 15.39
N ALA A 73 24.01 10.67 16.36
CA ALA A 73 24.63 11.98 16.50
C ALA A 73 25.87 11.88 17.40
#